data_AF-A0AAU7VWD7-F1
#
_entry.id   AF-A0AAU7VWD7-F1
#
_cell.length_a   1.000
_cell.length_b   1.000
_cell.length_c   1.000
_cell.angle_alpha   90.00
_cell.angle_beta   90.00
_cell.angle_gamma   90.00
#
_symmetry.space_group_name_H-M   'P 1'
#
loop_
_entity.id
_entity.type
_entity.pdbx_description
1 polymer ?
#
loop_
_entity_poly.entity_id
_entity_poly.type
_entity_poly.pdbx_seq_one_letter_code
_entity_poly.pdbx_strand_id
1 'polypeptide(L)'
;MFHRDYVVRHPSGRGWVYAIVGAGLASLVRPRSEDEGLRNGELRASVPTGDTRTGEYIRELMRVVRTGGRSVFAVDPMTKDIARRAERNFIAWPDAASRFGAKEAPLLTNGPTAWFTVDR
;
A
#
# COMPACT_ATOMS: atom_id res chain seq x y z
N MET A 1 26.23 -14.74 14.37
CA MET A 1 25.61 -13.76 15.29
C MET A 1 25.13 -12.54 14.50
N PHE A 2 24.19 -12.76 13.57
CA PHE A 2 23.56 -11.71 12.74
C PHE A 2 22.11 -12.10 12.50
N HIS A 3 21.90 -13.34 12.07
CA HIS A 3 20.57 -13.93 11.94
C HIS A 3 19.80 -13.91 13.28
N ARG A 4 20.46 -14.26 14.39
CA ARG A 4 19.86 -14.22 15.74
C ARG A 4 19.43 -12.81 16.16
N ASP A 5 20.24 -11.81 15.83
CA ASP A 5 20.12 -10.49 16.44
C ASP A 5 19.32 -9.51 15.56
N TYR A 6 19.16 -9.81 14.27
CA TYR A 6 18.54 -8.90 13.31
C TYR A 6 17.43 -9.52 12.45
N VAL A 7 17.27 -10.85 12.44
CA VAL A 7 16.18 -11.51 11.71
C VAL A 7 15.15 -12.01 12.70
N VAL A 8 13.98 -11.36 12.72
CA VAL A 8 12.89 -11.70 13.65
C VAL A 8 11.75 -12.39 12.91
N ARG A 9 11.06 -13.30 13.60
CA ARG A 9 9.86 -13.94 13.03
C ARG A 9 8.82 -12.88 12.70
N HIS A 10 8.21 -13.00 11.53
CA HIS A 10 7.11 -12.12 11.16
C HIS A 10 5.93 -12.29 12.13
N PRO A 11 5.20 -11.22 12.52
CA PRO A 11 4.09 -11.31 13.48
C PRO A 11 2.98 -12.31 13.11
N SER A 12 2.83 -12.64 11.83
CA SER A 12 1.90 -13.69 11.38
C SER A 12 2.39 -15.13 11.63
N GLY A 13 3.59 -15.31 12.17
CA GLY A 13 4.24 -16.62 12.32
C GLY A 13 4.71 -17.25 11.00
N ARG A 14 4.45 -16.61 9.85
CA ARG A 14 4.83 -17.08 8.52
C ARG A 14 5.89 -16.14 7.93
N GLY A 15 7.11 -16.63 7.77
CA GLY A 15 8.24 -15.88 7.21
C GLY A 15 9.04 -15.08 8.24
N TRP A 16 9.99 -14.30 7.74
CA TRP A 16 10.94 -13.52 8.54
C TRP A 16 10.86 -12.04 8.15
N VAL A 17 11.05 -11.14 9.12
CA VAL A 17 11.24 -9.71 8.89
C VAL A 17 12.74 -9.43 8.88
N TYR A 18 13.19 -8.83 7.79
CA TYR A 18 14.60 -8.77 7.41
C TYR A 18 15.47 -7.87 8.30
N ALA A 19 16.73 -8.31 8.45
CA ALA A 19 17.88 -7.50 8.83
C ALA A 19 18.44 -6.80 7.59
N ILE A 20 18.47 -5.47 7.55
CA ILE A 20 18.94 -4.72 6.38
C ILE A 20 20.47 -4.54 6.46
N VAL A 21 21.19 -4.95 5.41
CA VAL A 21 22.61 -4.64 5.21
C VAL A 21 22.77 -3.97 3.84
N GLY A 22 23.27 -2.73 3.82
CA GLY A 22 23.52 -1.93 2.61
C GLY A 22 22.71 -0.63 2.53
N ALA A 23 22.96 0.16 1.47
CA ALA A 23 22.17 1.33 1.10
C ALA A 23 20.70 0.94 0.90
N GLY A 24 19.77 1.82 1.26
CA GLY A 24 18.43 1.46 1.72
C GLY A 24 17.53 0.65 0.77
N LEU A 25 16.42 0.14 1.32
CA LEU A 25 15.55 -0.84 0.65
C LEU A 25 14.13 -0.29 0.44
N ALA A 26 13.56 -0.54 -0.74
CA ALA A 26 12.12 -0.52 -0.95
C ALA A 26 11.55 -1.92 -0.75
N SER A 27 10.43 -2.06 -0.06
CA SER A 27 9.70 -3.33 0.07
C SER A 27 8.23 -3.14 -0.27
N LEU A 28 7.67 -4.12 -0.99
CA LEU A 28 6.25 -4.18 -1.32
C LEU A 28 5.57 -5.25 -0.48
N VAL A 29 4.70 -4.81 0.43
CA VAL A 29 3.68 -5.66 1.02
C VAL A 29 2.57 -5.81 -0.02
N ARG A 30 2.33 -7.03 -0.48
CA ARG A 30 1.33 -7.28 -1.53
C ARG A 30 -0.09 -7.05 -0.99
N PRO A 31 -1.00 -6.51 -1.81
CA PRO A 31 -2.42 -6.48 -1.46
C PRO A 31 -2.95 -7.89 -1.27
N ARG A 32 -4.01 -8.01 -0.47
CA ARG A 32 -4.64 -9.29 -0.13
C ARG A 32 -6.11 -9.26 -0.50
N SER A 33 -6.56 -10.29 -1.22
CA SER A 33 -8.00 -10.51 -1.43
C SER A 33 -8.65 -10.92 -0.11
N GLU A 34 -9.73 -10.24 0.24
CA GLU A 34 -10.67 -10.60 1.31
C GLU A 34 -12.04 -10.84 0.66
N ASP A 35 -12.97 -11.54 1.34
CA ASP A 35 -14.18 -12.12 0.72
C ASP A 35 -14.95 -11.12 -0.17
N GLU A 36 -15.10 -9.87 0.29
CA GLU A 36 -15.82 -8.81 -0.44
C GLU A 36 -14.93 -7.64 -0.87
N GLY A 37 -13.61 -7.85 -1.02
CA GLY A 37 -12.75 -6.73 -1.40
C GLY A 37 -11.27 -7.03 -1.60
N LEU A 38 -10.53 -5.95 -1.87
CA LEU A 38 -9.08 -5.97 -1.95
C LEU A 38 -8.49 -5.09 -0.86
N ARG A 39 -7.89 -5.73 0.15
CA ARG A 39 -7.12 -5.04 1.17
C ARG A 39 -5.82 -4.53 0.60
N ASN A 40 -5.53 -3.26 0.83
CA ASN A 40 -4.37 -2.58 0.29
C ASN A 40 -3.07 -3.27 0.69
N GLY A 41 -2.13 -3.24 -0.26
CA GLY A 41 -0.72 -3.46 0.02
C GLY A 41 -0.07 -2.17 0.53
N GLU A 42 1.24 -2.23 0.74
CA GLU A 42 2.02 -1.07 1.15
C GLU A 42 3.40 -1.09 0.48
N LEU A 43 3.77 0.01 -0.15
CA LEU A 43 5.14 0.24 -0.57
C LEU A 43 5.87 1.01 0.54
N ARG A 44 6.85 0.36 1.17
CA ARG A 44 7.65 0.90 2.26
C ARG A 44 9.08 1.12 1.79
N ALA A 45 9.77 2.07 2.41
CA ALA A 45 11.19 2.27 2.18
C ALA A 45 11.95 2.58 3.47
N SER A 46 13.18 2.10 3.56
CA SER A 46 14.16 2.53 4.56
C SER A 46 15.26 3.31 3.86
N VAL A 47 15.52 4.54 4.28
CA VAL A 47 16.56 5.41 3.72
C VAL A 47 17.51 5.79 4.85
N PRO A 48 18.74 5.25 4.88
CA PRO A 48 19.73 5.62 5.88
C PRO A 48 20.02 7.13 5.88
N THR A 49 20.28 7.70 7.05
CA THR A 49 20.68 9.11 7.16
C THR A 49 21.95 9.37 6.33
N GLY A 50 21.91 10.38 5.47
CA GLY A 50 23.02 10.75 4.59
C GLY A 50 23.08 9.98 3.26
N ASP A 51 22.23 8.97 3.04
CA ASP A 51 22.13 8.24 1.77
C ASP A 51 21.17 8.94 0.80
N THR A 52 21.66 10.01 0.17
CA THR A 52 20.89 10.82 -0.78
C THR A 52 20.46 10.03 -2.01
N ARG A 53 21.30 9.09 -2.47
CA ARG A 53 21.04 8.26 -3.67
C ARG A 53 19.84 7.34 -3.46
N THR A 54 19.75 6.68 -2.31
CA THR A 54 18.55 5.88 -1.98
C THR A 54 17.32 6.79 -1.86
N GLY A 55 17.46 7.97 -1.24
CA GLY A 55 16.37 8.95 -1.16
C GLY A 55 15.80 9.36 -2.52
N GLU A 56 16.68 9.62 -3.50
CA GLU A 56 16.30 9.92 -4.88
C GLU A 56 15.62 8.75 -5.58
N TYR A 57 16.18 7.54 -5.44
CA TYR A 57 15.58 6.33 -5.99
C TYR A 57 14.16 6.09 -5.47
N ILE A 58 13.94 6.21 -4.15
CA ILE A 58 12.62 6.04 -3.55
C ILE A 58 11.64 7.11 -4.02
N ARG A 59 12.10 8.35 -4.18
CA ARG A 59 11.29 9.45 -4.70
C ARG A 59 10.79 9.14 -6.11
N GLU A 60 11.68 8.68 -7.00
CA GLU A 60 11.32 8.31 -8.36
C GLU A 60 10.40 7.08 -8.41
N LEU A 61 10.67 6.06 -7.59
CA LEU A 61 9.79 4.90 -7.48
C LEU A 61 8.37 5.32 -7.06
N MET A 62 8.25 6.16 -6.03
CA MET A 62 6.96 6.67 -5.56
C MET A 62 6.26 7.56 -6.60
N ARG A 63 7.03 8.27 -7.45
CA ARG A 63 6.49 9.03 -8.58
C ARG A 63 5.88 8.10 -9.61
N VAL A 64 6.61 7.08 -10.05
CA VAL A 64 6.12 6.07 -11.01
C VAL A 64 4.83 5.41 -10.52
N VAL A 65 4.82 4.97 -9.25
CA VAL A 65 3.66 4.33 -8.63
C VAL A 65 2.44 5.25 -8.62
N ARG A 66 2.61 6.53 -8.25
CA ARG A 66 1.51 7.49 -8.25
C ARG A 66 1.02 7.85 -9.65
N THR A 67 1.91 7.94 -10.63
CA THR A 67 1.54 8.25 -12.02
C THR A 67 0.76 7.10 -12.68
N GLY A 68 1.09 5.85 -12.36
CA GLY A 68 0.37 4.68 -12.89
C GLY A 68 -0.97 4.40 -12.20
N GLY A 69 -1.17 4.92 -10.98
CA GLY A 69 -2.36 4.68 -10.18
C GLY A 69 -3.51 5.66 -10.45
N ARG A 70 -4.72 5.23 -10.09
CA ARG A 70 -5.91 6.09 -9.98
C ARG A 70 -6.08 6.56 -8.55
N SER A 71 -6.47 7.82 -8.40
CA SER A 71 -6.94 8.36 -7.12
C SER A 71 -8.12 7.56 -6.60
N VAL A 72 -8.20 7.41 -5.28
CA VAL A 72 -9.35 6.79 -4.62
C VAL A 72 -10.00 7.78 -3.66
N PHE A 73 -11.28 7.58 -3.39
CA PHE A 73 -12.11 8.40 -2.51
C PHE A 73 -12.60 7.54 -1.36
N ALA A 74 -12.57 8.07 -0.14
CA ALA A 74 -13.12 7.39 1.02
C ALA A 74 -14.64 7.22 0.86
N VAL A 75 -15.15 6.08 1.29
CA VAL A 75 -16.58 5.75 1.31
C VAL A 75 -17.01 5.53 2.76
N ASP A 76 -18.07 6.21 3.18
CA ASP A 76 -18.71 5.91 4.46
C ASP A 76 -19.40 4.53 4.37
N PRO A 77 -19.01 3.54 5.19
CA PRO A 77 -19.57 2.19 5.08
C PRO A 77 -21.07 2.13 5.43
N MET A 78 -21.56 3.07 6.23
CA MET A 78 -22.95 3.14 6.70
C MET A 78 -23.85 3.91 5.73
N THR A 79 -23.42 5.10 5.30
CA THR A 79 -24.24 5.97 4.43
C THR A 79 -23.98 5.77 2.95
N LYS A 80 -22.86 5.12 2.59
CA LYS A 80 -22.33 5.00 1.23
C LYS A 80 -21.93 6.34 0.59
N ASP A 81 -21.82 7.40 1.39
CA ASP A 81 -21.36 8.70 0.89
C ASP A 81 -19.90 8.63 0.46
N ILE A 82 -19.60 9.25 -0.68
CA ILE A 82 -18.24 9.34 -1.23
C ILE A 82 -17.63 10.69 -0.87
N ALA A 83 -16.40 10.66 -0.34
CA ALA A 83 -15.66 11.87 -0.02
C ALA A 83 -15.45 12.76 -1.25
N ARG A 84 -15.61 14.08 -1.07
CA ARG A 84 -15.45 15.06 -2.17
C ARG A 84 -14.03 15.18 -2.71
N ARG A 85 -13.03 14.77 -1.91
CA ARG A 85 -11.61 14.87 -2.23
C ARG A 85 -11.01 13.48 -2.20
N ALA A 86 -10.07 13.25 -3.12
CA ALA A 86 -9.31 12.01 -3.14
C ALA A 86 -8.40 11.90 -1.91
N GLU A 87 -8.21 10.66 -1.45
CA GLU A 87 -7.36 10.35 -0.32
C GLU A 87 -5.89 10.44 -0.70
N ARG A 88 -5.13 11.18 0.11
CA ARG A 88 -3.71 11.38 -0.15
C ARG A 88 -2.96 10.09 0.17
N ASN A 89 -2.03 9.72 -0.70
CA ASN A 89 -1.19 8.52 -0.60
C ASN A 89 -1.90 7.17 -0.81
N PHE A 90 -3.21 7.17 -1.05
CA PHE A 90 -3.94 5.97 -1.49
C PHE A 90 -4.16 6.05 -3.00
N ILE A 91 -3.87 4.94 -3.67
CA ILE A 91 -4.10 4.77 -5.10
C ILE A 91 -4.61 3.36 -5.37
N ALA A 92 -5.38 3.22 -6.42
CA ALA A 92 -5.71 1.93 -7.02
C ALA A 92 -4.93 1.78 -8.32
N TRP A 93 -4.13 0.71 -8.45
CA TRP A 93 -3.56 0.38 -9.75
C TRP A 93 -4.66 -0.01 -10.75
N PRO A 94 -4.45 0.15 -12.07
CA PRO A 94 -5.53 0.04 -13.06
C PRO A 94 -6.29 -1.29 -13.03
N ASP A 95 -5.59 -2.39 -12.76
CA ASP A 95 -6.17 -3.72 -12.60
C ASP A 95 -7.07 -3.81 -11.36
N ALA A 96 -6.60 -3.33 -10.21
CA ALA A 96 -7.40 -3.26 -8.98
C ALA A 96 -8.60 -2.32 -9.13
N ALA A 97 -8.39 -1.15 -9.73
CA ALA A 97 -9.44 -0.17 -10.00
C ALA A 97 -10.56 -0.77 -10.87
N SER A 98 -10.21 -1.54 -11.90
CA SER A 98 -11.18 -2.17 -12.80
C SER A 98 -12.03 -3.26 -12.15
N ARG A 99 -11.54 -3.86 -11.05
CA ARG A 99 -12.16 -5.03 -10.42
C ARG A 99 -12.85 -4.73 -9.10
N PHE A 100 -12.39 -3.71 -8.37
CA PHE A 100 -12.80 -3.45 -6.98
C PHE A 100 -13.25 -2.01 -6.71
N GLY A 101 -13.10 -1.11 -7.69
CA GLY A 101 -13.28 0.32 -7.44
C GLY A 101 -14.57 0.93 -7.98
N ALA A 102 -15.46 0.14 -8.59
CA ALA A 102 -16.68 0.64 -9.22
C ALA A 102 -17.90 0.60 -8.27
N LYS A 103 -18.93 1.40 -8.55
CA LYS A 103 -20.16 1.61 -7.75
C LYS A 103 -20.91 0.33 -7.34
N GLU A 104 -20.69 -0.79 -8.04
CA GLU A 104 -21.29 -2.12 -7.74
C GLU A 104 -20.23 -3.22 -7.54
N ALA A 105 -18.94 -2.86 -7.48
CA ALA A 105 -17.84 -3.81 -7.33
C ALA A 105 -17.46 -4.02 -5.85
N PRO A 106 -16.85 -5.17 -5.49
CA PRO A 106 -16.32 -5.42 -4.15
C PRO A 106 -15.25 -4.37 -3.79
N LEU A 107 -15.22 -3.84 -2.56
CA LEU A 107 -14.50 -2.58 -2.27
C LEU A 107 -12.98 -2.70 -2.15
N LEU A 108 -12.28 -1.59 -2.40
CA LEU A 108 -10.89 -1.39 -1.96
C LEU A 108 -10.89 -1.06 -0.47
N THR A 109 -10.07 -1.73 0.35
CA THR A 109 -10.10 -1.54 1.81
C THR A 109 -8.71 -1.33 2.42
N ASN A 110 -8.67 -0.64 3.57
CA ASN A 110 -7.52 -0.57 4.47
C ASN A 110 -7.94 -0.96 5.89
N GLY A 111 -8.38 -2.21 6.02
CA GLY A 111 -8.98 -2.73 7.26
C GLY A 111 -10.50 -2.59 7.29
N PRO A 112 -11.14 -2.98 8.41
CA PRO A 112 -12.59 -3.21 8.46
C PRO A 112 -13.44 -1.97 8.19
N THR A 113 -12.95 -0.77 8.53
CA THR A 113 -13.72 0.47 8.53
C THR A 113 -13.24 1.51 7.51
N ALA A 114 -12.16 1.24 6.78
CA ALA A 114 -11.60 2.17 5.80
C ALA A 114 -11.84 1.63 4.39
N TRP A 115 -12.86 2.16 3.73
CA TRP A 115 -13.31 1.72 2.41
C TRP A 115 -13.05 2.80 1.37
N PHE A 116 -12.74 2.39 0.14
CA PHE A 116 -12.40 3.28 -0.94
C PHE A 116 -13.02 2.85 -2.27
N THR A 117 -13.26 3.84 -3.12
CA THR A 117 -13.75 3.69 -4.49
C THR A 117 -12.87 4.50 -5.46
N VAL A 118 -12.84 4.12 -6.74
CA VAL A 118 -12.23 4.97 -7.80
C VAL A 118 -13.28 5.85 -8.49
N ASP A 119 -14.56 5.58 -8.24
CA ASP A 119 -15.67 6.37 -8.75
C ASP A 119 -15.86 7.64 -7.92
N ARG A 120 -16.29 8.70 -8.59
CA ARG A 120 -16.62 9.97 -7.96
C ARG A 120 -18.11 10.26 -8.08
#